data_AF-A0A1E7GZR8-F1
#
_entry.id   AF-A0A1E7GZR8-F1
#
_cell.length_a   1.000
_cell.length_b   1.000
_cell.length_c   1.000
_cell.angle_alpha   90.00
_cell.angle_beta   90.00
_cell.angle_gamma   90.00
#
_symmetry.space_group_name_H-M   'P 1'
#
loop_
_entity.id
_entity.type
_entity.pdbx_description
1 polymer ?
#
loop_
_entity_poly.entity_id
_entity_poly.type
_entity_poly.pdbx_seq_one_letter_code
_entity_poly.pdbx_strand_id
1 'polypeptide(L)'
;MSDFKPQIVGFCCHNCASASACTAQAMKKGLPDNVKIVQVPCTGRIEVLHLLKPFEEGADGVYVAGCQQDSCRYVSGITRATKRVARVKRILEQLDVEPDRIDVFNLSAANGQGFVEIAHRMVEKLRRL
;
A
#
# COMPACT_ATOMS: atom_id res chain seq x y z
N MET A 1 2.26 0.17 27.88
CA MET A 1 1.56 -0.28 26.65
C MET A 1 2.55 -0.10 25.53
N SER A 2 3.05 -1.21 25.00
CA SER A 2 4.25 -1.28 24.15
C SER A 2 4.17 -0.28 23.00
N ASP A 3 5.26 0.47 22.79
CA ASP A 3 5.42 1.50 21.75
C ASP A 3 5.61 0.83 20.36
N PHE A 4 4.71 -0.09 20.01
CA PHE A 4 4.82 -0.90 18.79
C PHE A 4 4.65 -0.01 17.57
N LYS A 5 5.75 0.13 16.83
CA LYS A 5 5.86 0.95 15.62
C LYS A 5 5.96 0.01 14.40
N PRO A 6 4.80 -0.41 13.83
CA PRO A 6 4.78 -1.42 12.78
C PRO A 6 5.53 -0.93 11.55
N GLN A 7 6.43 -1.73 10.99
CA GLN A 7 7.14 -1.41 9.76
C GLN A 7 6.25 -1.71 8.56
N ILE A 8 5.96 -0.68 7.76
CA ILE A 8 5.03 -0.79 6.64
C ILE A 8 5.74 -0.48 5.33
N VAL A 9 5.53 -1.31 4.31
CA VAL A 9 6.02 -1.07 2.95
C VAL A 9 4.84 -0.75 2.03
N GLY A 10 4.86 0.44 1.43
CA GLY A 10 3.82 0.93 0.54
C GLY A 10 4.28 0.98 -0.92
N PHE A 11 3.70 0.17 -1.80
CA PHE A 11 3.94 0.24 -3.24
C PHE A 11 3.06 1.29 -3.88
N CYS A 12 3.67 2.31 -4.49
CA CYS A 12 2.97 3.46 -5.04
C CYS A 12 3.17 3.58 -6.55
N CYS A 13 2.10 3.78 -7.30
CA CYS A 13 2.23 4.08 -8.73
C CYS A 13 2.84 5.47 -8.97
N HIS A 14 3.73 5.54 -9.96
CA HIS A 14 4.39 6.79 -10.34
C HIS A 14 3.40 7.85 -10.82
N ASN A 15 2.32 7.43 -11.49
CA ASN A 15 1.42 8.37 -12.16
C ASN A 15 0.42 9.02 -11.18
N CYS A 16 -0.36 8.23 -10.43
CA CYS A 16 -1.39 8.77 -9.53
C CYS A 16 -0.86 8.96 -8.11
N ALA A 17 -0.22 7.94 -7.54
CA ALA A 17 0.16 7.97 -6.13
C ALA A 17 1.32 8.92 -5.85
N SER A 18 2.24 9.13 -6.80
CA SER A 18 3.31 10.12 -6.62
C SER A 18 2.79 11.56 -6.72
N ALA A 19 1.79 11.81 -7.57
CA ALA A 19 1.08 13.10 -7.60
C ALA A 19 0.32 13.35 -6.29
N SER A 20 -0.35 12.32 -5.75
CA SER A 20 -0.99 12.39 -4.44
C SER A 20 0.02 12.65 -3.31
N ALA A 21 1.20 12.01 -3.35
CA ALA A 21 2.27 12.24 -2.38
C ALA A 21 2.82 13.66 -2.45
N CYS A 22 3.04 14.20 -3.66
CA CYS A 22 3.43 15.60 -3.85
C CYS A 22 2.37 16.57 -3.30
N THR A 23 1.09 16.26 -3.50
CA THR A 23 -0.03 17.05 -2.99
C THR A 23 -0.09 17.00 -1.46
N ALA A 24 0.12 15.82 -0.86
CA ALA A 24 0.19 15.67 0.59
C ALA A 24 1.32 16.51 1.20
N GLN A 25 2.49 16.53 0.54
CA GLN A 25 3.63 17.35 0.94
C GLN A 25 3.31 18.85 0.85
N ALA A 26 2.66 19.30 -0.23
CA ALA A 26 2.20 20.68 -0.37
C ALA A 26 1.20 21.08 0.73
N MET A 27 0.36 20.14 1.17
CA MET A 27 -0.58 20.31 2.27
C MET A 27 0.07 20.22 3.67
N LYS A 28 1.40 20.03 3.75
CA LYS A 28 2.15 19.78 5.00
C LYS A 28 1.60 18.60 5.81
N LYS A 29 0.96 17.63 5.16
CA LYS A 29 0.50 16.39 5.79
C LYS A 29 1.62 15.36 5.67
N GLY A 30 2.27 15.06 6.78
CA GLY A 30 3.36 14.07 6.85
C GLY A 30 2.83 12.64 6.81
N LEU A 31 3.60 11.74 6.18
CA LEU A 31 3.42 10.31 6.41
C LEU A 31 4.01 9.93 7.76
N PRO A 32 3.48 8.90 8.43
CA PRO A 32 4.11 8.38 9.63
C PRO A 32 5.47 7.73 9.28
N ASP A 33 6.50 7.96 10.12
CA ASP A 33 7.90 7.60 9.79
C ASP A 33 8.15 6.09 9.59
N ASN A 34 7.20 5.26 9.99
CA ASN A 34 7.26 3.80 9.87
C ASN A 34 6.73 3.28 8.54
N VAL A 35 6.36 4.16 7.62
CA VAL A 35 5.94 3.82 6.27
C VAL A 35 7.06 4.12 5.27
N LYS A 36 7.55 3.08 4.61
CA LYS A 36 8.52 3.18 3.51
C LYS A 36 7.80 3.06 2.18
N ILE A 37 7.95 4.06 1.33
CA ILE A 37 7.31 4.09 0.01
C ILE A 37 8.26 3.53 -1.05
N VAL A 38 7.79 2.53 -1.79
CA VAL A 38 8.46 2.01 -2.99
C VAL A 38 7.70 2.49 -4.21
N GLN A 39 8.33 3.32 -5.03
CA GLN A 39 7.72 3.79 -6.28
C GLN A 39 7.85 2.74 -7.38
N VAL A 40 6.74 2.48 -8.05
CA VAL A 40 6.67 1.61 -9.23
C VAL A 40 6.02 2.38 -10.39
N PRO A 41 6.41 2.14 -11.66
CA PRO A 41 5.81 2.84 -12.79
C PRO A 41 4.30 2.60 -12.89
N CYS A 42 3.83 1.40 -12.53
CA CYS A 42 2.42 1.05 -12.44
C CYS A 42 2.22 -0.08 -11.43
N THR A 43 1.08 -0.10 -10.73
CA THR A 43 0.68 -1.23 -9.87
C THR A 43 0.56 -2.55 -10.65
N GLY A 44 0.30 -2.49 -11.95
CA GLY A 44 0.26 -3.66 -12.83
C GLY A 44 1.60 -4.40 -12.97
N ARG A 45 2.73 -3.77 -12.65
CA ARG A 45 4.05 -4.43 -12.62
C ARG A 45 4.31 -5.20 -11.33
N ILE A 46 3.54 -4.95 -10.27
CA ILE A 46 3.74 -5.60 -8.97
C ILE A 46 3.33 -7.06 -9.07
N GLU A 47 4.27 -7.96 -8.81
CA GLU A 47 3.99 -9.40 -8.75
C GLU A 47 3.86 -9.90 -7.31
N VAL A 48 3.35 -11.12 -7.14
CA VAL A 48 3.17 -11.76 -5.83
C VAL A 48 4.49 -11.80 -5.05
N LEU A 49 5.62 -12.10 -5.71
CA LEU A 49 6.93 -12.13 -5.08
C LEU A 49 7.33 -10.77 -4.49
N HIS A 50 7.02 -9.67 -5.18
CA HIS A 50 7.28 -8.33 -4.68
C HIS A 50 6.46 -8.00 -3.42
N LEU A 51 5.27 -8.59 -3.28
CA LEU A 51 4.41 -8.39 -2.12
C LEU A 51 4.81 -9.28 -0.94
N LEU A 52 5.36 -10.46 -1.20
CA LEU A 52 5.85 -11.38 -0.18
C LEU A 52 7.23 -10.96 0.35
N LYS A 53 8.07 -10.36 -0.49
CA LYS A 53 9.44 -10.00 -0.11
C LYS A 53 9.54 -9.12 1.14
N PRO A 54 8.71 -8.07 1.31
CA PRO A 54 8.72 -7.29 2.55
C PRO A 54 8.37 -8.12 3.79
N PHE A 55 7.45 -9.08 3.69
CA PHE A 55 7.11 -9.96 4.81
C PHE A 55 8.29 -10.86 5.19
N GLU A 56 9.06 -11.36 4.21
CA GLU A 56 10.31 -12.10 4.48
C GLU A 56 11.36 -11.24 5.19
N GLU A 57 11.40 -9.94 4.88
CA GLU A 57 12.34 -8.97 5.49
C GLU A 57 11.87 -8.46 6.86
N GLY A 58 10.72 -8.95 7.37
CA GLY A 58 10.18 -8.57 8.68
C GLY A 58 9.29 -7.33 8.67
N ALA A 59 8.69 -6.97 7.54
CA ALA A 59 7.65 -5.94 7.50
C ALA A 59 6.36 -6.46 8.16
N ASP A 60 5.78 -5.65 9.04
CA ASP A 60 4.53 -5.96 9.74
C ASP A 60 3.31 -5.84 8.82
N GLY A 61 3.41 -5.00 7.78
CA GLY A 61 2.36 -4.89 6.77
C GLY A 61 2.82 -4.28 5.46
N VAL A 62 2.02 -4.52 4.43
CA VAL A 62 2.27 -4.08 3.06
C VAL A 62 1.00 -3.46 2.51
N TYR A 63 1.10 -2.36 1.78
CA TYR A 63 -0.05 -1.87 1.02
C TYR A 63 0.32 -1.48 -0.39
N VAL A 64 -0.67 -1.51 -1.27
CA VAL A 64 -0.52 -1.10 -2.68
C VAL A 64 -1.44 0.07 -2.94
N ALA A 65 -0.85 1.23 -3.24
CA ALA A 65 -1.55 2.45 -3.61
C ALA A 65 -1.49 2.65 -5.13
N GLY A 66 -2.63 2.52 -5.79
CA GLY A 66 -2.75 2.69 -7.24
C GLY A 66 -3.84 3.67 -7.65
N CYS A 67 -3.91 3.92 -8.96
CA CYS A 67 -4.99 4.71 -9.55
C CYS A 67 -6.36 4.04 -9.29
N GLN A 68 -7.43 4.84 -9.28
CA GLN A 68 -8.79 4.31 -9.36
C GLN A 68 -8.98 3.43 -10.60
N GLN A 69 -9.87 2.45 -10.49
CA GLN A 69 -10.12 1.46 -11.54
C GLN A 69 -10.50 2.13 -12.87
N ASP A 70 -11.34 3.16 -12.83
CA ASP A 70 -11.82 3.89 -14.01
C ASP A 70 -10.80 4.90 -14.55
N SER A 71 -9.81 5.30 -13.74
CA SER A 71 -8.78 6.28 -14.09
C SER A 71 -7.41 5.62 -14.35
N CYS A 72 -7.36 4.29 -14.47
CA CYS A 72 -6.11 3.59 -14.70
C CYS A 72 -5.58 3.88 -16.11
N ARG A 73 -4.42 4.57 -16.19
CA ARG A 73 -3.75 4.85 -17.48
C ARG A 73 -3.47 3.58 -18.31
N TYR A 74 -3.27 2.45 -17.65
CA TYR A 74 -3.00 1.16 -18.28
C TYR A 74 -4.21 0.21 -18.26
N VAL A 75 -5.40 0.75 -17.96
CA VAL A 75 -6.73 0.10 -17.94
C VAL A 75 -6.87 -1.01 -16.89
N SER A 76 -5.99 -2.00 -16.88
CA SER A 76 -6.07 -3.21 -16.06
C SER A 76 -5.02 -3.29 -14.95
N GLY A 77 -4.17 -2.27 -14.79
CA GLY A 77 -3.03 -2.30 -13.86
C GLY A 77 -3.47 -2.53 -12.41
N ILE A 78 -4.43 -1.73 -11.92
CA ILE A 78 -4.94 -1.86 -10.55
C ILE A 78 -5.74 -3.15 -10.36
N THR A 79 -6.58 -3.53 -11.32
CA THR A 79 -7.35 -4.78 -11.26
C THR A 79 -6.45 -6.01 -11.14
N ARG A 80 -5.32 -6.02 -11.86
CA ARG A 80 -4.30 -7.09 -11.74
C ARG A 80 -3.67 -7.08 -10.35
N ALA A 81 -3.34 -5.90 -9.81
CA ALA A 81 -2.79 -5.77 -8.46
C ALA A 81 -3.78 -6.27 -7.40
N THR A 82 -5.07 -5.94 -7.48
CA THR A 82 -6.10 -6.43 -6.56
C THR A 82 -6.19 -7.96 -6.56
N LYS A 83 -6.17 -8.58 -7.75
CA LYS A 83 -6.16 -10.05 -7.87
C LYS A 83 -4.91 -10.67 -7.25
N ARG A 84 -3.75 -10.03 -7.40
CA ARG A 84 -2.48 -10.49 -6.82
C ARG A 84 -2.46 -10.32 -5.31
N VAL A 85 -2.95 -9.21 -4.77
CA VAL A 85 -3.11 -9.00 -3.32
C VAL A 85 -4.05 -10.04 -2.73
N ALA A 86 -5.19 -10.31 -3.38
CA ALA A 86 -6.11 -11.37 -2.93
C ALA A 86 -5.44 -12.75 -2.91
N ARG A 87 -4.56 -13.04 -3.87
CA ARG A 87 -3.75 -14.27 -3.86
C ARG A 87 -2.76 -14.30 -2.69
N VAL A 88 -2.08 -13.17 -2.41
CA VAL A 88 -1.16 -13.06 -1.27
C VAL A 88 -1.90 -13.24 0.04
N LYS A 89 -3.09 -12.64 0.21
CA LYS A 89 -3.93 -12.82 1.42
C LYS A 89 -4.17 -14.30 1.72
N ARG A 90 -4.53 -15.10 0.70
CA ARG A 90 -4.72 -16.55 0.85
C ARG A 90 -3.44 -17.29 1.23
N ILE A 91 -2.30 -16.86 0.69
CA ILE A 91 -1.00 -17.44 1.06
C ILE A 91 -0.67 -17.12 2.51
N LEU A 92 -0.91 -15.88 2.96
CA LEU A 92 -0.72 -15.49 4.36
C LEU A 92 -1.62 -16.29 5.30
N GLU A 93 -2.90 -16.46 4.96
CA GLU A 93 -3.82 -17.31 5.73
C GLU A 93 -3.32 -18.75 5.86
N GLN A 94 -2.73 -19.32 4.79
CA GLN A 94 -2.15 -20.67 4.83
C GLN A 94 -0.89 -20.77 5.70
N LEU A 95 -0.22 -19.65 5.94
CA LEU A 95 0.97 -19.54 6.79
C LEU A 95 0.63 -19.12 8.22
N ASP A 96 -0.66 -19.09 8.58
CA ASP A 96 -1.16 -18.60 9.87
C ASP A 96 -0.74 -17.15 10.18
N VAL A 97 -0.65 -16.34 9.12
CA VAL A 97 -0.38 -14.89 9.18
C VAL A 97 -1.65 -14.15 8.84
N GLU A 98 -1.96 -13.08 9.58
CA GLU A 98 -3.21 -12.35 9.35
C GLU A 98 -3.24 -11.72 7.94
N PRO A 99 -4.25 -12.04 7.11
CA PRO A 99 -4.36 -11.50 5.74
C PRO A 99 -4.60 -9.99 5.74
N ASP A 100 -5.02 -9.44 6.88
CA ASP A 100 -5.29 -8.04 7.08
C ASP A 100 -4.03 -7.17 7.08
N ARG A 101 -2.84 -7.79 7.14
CA ARG A 101 -1.53 -7.14 7.00
C ARG A 101 -1.21 -6.69 5.59
N ILE A 102 -2.00 -7.09 4.59
CA ILE A 102 -1.87 -6.59 3.22
C ILE A 102 -3.16 -5.94 2.73
N ASP A 103 -3.08 -4.80 2.05
CA ASP A 103 -4.26 -4.23 1.38
C ASP A 103 -3.98 -3.46 0.10
N VAL A 104 -5.04 -3.28 -0.70
CA VAL A 104 -5.03 -2.44 -1.91
C VAL A 104 -5.84 -1.18 -1.64
N PHE A 105 -5.29 -0.04 -2.05
CA PHE A 105 -5.96 1.24 -1.96
C PHE A 105 -5.97 1.95 -3.31
N ASN A 106 -7.15 2.47 -3.65
CA ASN A 106 -7.39 3.18 -4.89
C ASN A 106 -7.43 4.68 -4.61
N LEU A 107 -6.57 5.42 -5.29
CA LEU A 107 -6.40 6.86 -5.13
C LEU A 107 -6.52 7.56 -6.47
N SER A 108 -7.09 8.76 -6.44
CA SER A 108 -7.02 9.70 -7.56
C SER A 108 -5.80 10.60 -7.40
N ALA A 109 -5.23 11.07 -8.51
CA ALA A 109 -4.02 11.91 -8.50
C ALA A 109 -4.16 13.19 -7.65
N ALA A 110 -5.38 13.72 -7.51
CA ALA A 110 -5.67 14.92 -6.73
C ALA A 110 -5.90 14.66 -5.23
N ASN A 111 -6.03 13.39 -4.80
CA ASN A 111 -6.38 13.08 -3.41
C ASN A 111 -5.13 12.87 -2.53
N GLY A 112 -4.40 13.95 -2.27
CA GLY A 112 -3.24 13.92 -1.37
C GLY A 112 -3.61 13.62 0.08
N GLN A 113 -4.77 14.08 0.54
CA GLN A 113 -5.27 13.77 1.89
C GLN A 113 -5.54 12.27 2.07
N GLY A 114 -6.21 11.65 1.10
CA GLY A 114 -6.48 10.21 1.15
C GLY A 114 -5.21 9.36 1.22
N PHE A 115 -4.12 9.80 0.58
CA PHE A 115 -2.83 9.09 0.66
C PHE A 115 -2.29 8.98 2.09
N VAL A 116 -2.37 10.07 2.85
CA VAL A 116 -1.91 10.13 4.25
C VAL A 116 -2.87 9.36 5.16
N GLU A 117 -4.18 9.51 4.95
CA GLU A 117 -5.20 8.79 5.72
C GLU A 117 -5.07 7.27 5.57
N ILE A 118 -4.76 6.76 4.37
CA ILE A 118 -4.51 5.34 4.14
C ILE A 118 -3.32 4.85 4.97
N ALA A 119 -2.23 5.60 4.99
CA ALA A 119 -1.05 5.25 5.77
C ALA A 119 -1.39 5.15 7.26
N HIS A 120 -2.09 6.15 7.81
CA HIS A 120 -2.54 6.12 9.21
C HIS A 120 -3.50 4.96 9.50
N ARG A 121 -4.47 4.74 8.61
CA ARG A 121 -5.43 3.63 8.74
C ARG A 121 -4.71 2.28 8.77
N MET A 122 -3.69 2.10 7.95
CA MET A 122 -2.89 0.88 7.93
C MET A 122 -2.09 0.72 9.24
N VAL A 123 -1.48 1.80 9.75
CA VAL A 123 -0.79 1.79 11.05
C VAL A 123 -1.75 1.41 12.17
N GLU A 124 -2.93 2.01 12.23
CA GLU A 124 -3.93 1.69 13.25
C GLU A 124 -4.42 0.24 13.16
N LYS A 125 -4.61 -0.27 11.93
CA LYS A 125 -5.01 -1.66 11.71
C LYS A 125 -3.96 -2.62 12.25
N LEU A 126 -2.69 -2.40 11.92
CA LEU A 126 -1.57 -3.26 12.36
C LEU A 126 -1.28 -3.17 13.85
N ARG A 127 -1.60 -2.05 14.51
CA ARG A 127 -1.46 -1.91 15.98
C ARG A 127 -2.52 -2.69 16.78
N ARG A 128 -3.63 -3.08 16.13
CA ARG A 128 -4.73 -3.82 16.76
C ARG A 128 -4.58 -5.33 16.61
N LEU A 129 -3.68 -5.77 15.74
CA LEU A 129 -3.25 -7.16 15.57
C LEU A 129 -2.12 -7.43 16.57
#